data_AF-A0A257AN37-F1
#
_entry.id   AF-A0A257AN37-F1
#
_cell.length_a   1.000
_cell.length_b   1.000
_cell.length_c   1.000
_cell.angle_alpha   90.00
_cell.angle_beta   90.00
_cell.angle_gamma   90.00
#
_symmetry.space_group_name_H-M   'P 1'
#
loop_
_entity.id
_entity.type
_entity.pdbx_description
1 polymer ?
#
loop_
_entity_poly.entity_id
_entity_poly.type
_entity_poly.pdbx_seq_one_letter_code
_entity_poly.pdbx_strand_id
1 'polypeptide(L)'
;EAEERAKERGKELLRFLRKKKILGRGPFDEYISLPGYENVFSKTVAGFLLQPGDLSEYLENVLKTVDGDGERREEEKKEEEEKKEEEEKKEEEEKKERRERSNAVIKIIELLLKIDIHGVSGFTQYDIIKPDMCDMFSPAIFRSVEDELISKKLCVYGKKRKREFLKLCSSSAEIKDAKERIEEWRRKKLTTGGVPEIVEKRVKDLVAGVKKGTKEWKAKFAEVSKFSKEDLEKVGAYFSGFKMEENFLFLTGDLLVGDDTLHLVITDRLSRYDVREWRRQPVLFITEVRPRWLQKIEVVFRGAYPKLSERRVAVAVPNEVAYSNFKQDLLYDIVERLGIPEVLGLKSIPTQPVDHTFY
;
A
#
# COMPACT_ATOMS: atom_id res chain seq x y z
N GLU A 1 -18.80 29.24 20.32
CA GLU A 1 -19.23 30.23 19.30
C GLU A 1 -18.94 29.85 17.85
N ALA A 2 -17.72 29.47 17.48
CA ALA A 2 -17.38 29.13 16.09
C ALA A 2 -18.17 27.92 15.54
N GLU A 3 -18.41 26.91 16.39
CA GLU A 3 -19.21 25.73 16.05
C GLU A 3 -20.70 26.07 15.81
N GLU A 4 -21.28 26.94 16.64
CA GLU A 4 -22.66 27.45 16.47
C GLU A 4 -22.81 28.25 15.17
N ARG A 5 -21.83 29.12 14.84
CA ARG A 5 -21.81 29.85 13.57
C ARG A 5 -21.67 28.91 12.37
N ALA A 6 -20.89 27.84 12.48
CA ALA A 6 -20.75 26.82 11.43
C ALA A 6 -22.04 26.02 11.23
N LYS A 7 -22.72 25.63 12.32
CA LYS A 7 -24.04 24.99 12.28
C LYS A 7 -25.08 25.89 11.59
N GLU A 8 -25.11 27.17 11.90
CA GLU A 8 -26.08 28.08 11.30
C GLU A 8 -25.80 28.32 9.81
N ARG A 9 -24.53 28.48 9.41
CA ARG A 9 -24.13 28.51 7.98
C ARG A 9 -24.49 27.23 7.22
N GLY A 10 -24.33 26.07 7.86
CA GLY A 10 -24.75 24.79 7.29
C GLY A 10 -26.27 24.72 7.07
N LYS A 11 -27.07 25.22 8.02
CA LYS A 11 -28.53 25.33 7.86
C LYS A 11 -28.91 26.31 6.76
N GLU A 12 -28.21 27.43 6.62
CA GLU A 12 -28.43 28.41 5.55
C GLU A 12 -28.13 27.82 4.17
N LEU A 13 -27.01 27.11 4.02
CA LEU A 13 -26.64 26.38 2.80
C LEU A 13 -27.72 25.39 2.40
N LEU A 14 -28.17 24.57 3.34
CA LEU A 14 -29.22 23.58 3.10
C LEU A 14 -30.53 24.26 2.66
N ARG A 15 -30.93 25.36 3.31
CA ARG A 15 -32.11 26.15 2.91
C ARG A 15 -31.94 26.71 1.49
N PHE A 16 -30.78 27.26 1.16
CA PHE A 16 -30.48 27.85 -0.15
C PHE A 16 -30.56 26.80 -1.26
N LEU A 17 -29.87 25.67 -1.10
CA LEU A 17 -29.80 24.61 -2.09
C LEU A 17 -31.16 23.94 -2.34
N ARG A 18 -31.99 23.81 -1.29
CA ARG A 18 -33.39 23.37 -1.42
C ARG A 18 -34.24 24.36 -2.20
N LYS A 19 -34.14 25.65 -1.89
CA LYS A 19 -34.91 26.71 -2.58
C LYS A 19 -34.59 26.76 -4.07
N LYS A 20 -33.33 26.46 -4.43
CA LYS A 20 -32.87 26.39 -5.83
C LYS A 20 -33.20 25.07 -6.53
N LYS A 21 -33.89 24.12 -5.85
CA LYS A 21 -34.16 22.75 -6.35
C LYS A 21 -32.89 22.01 -6.80
N ILE A 22 -31.72 22.41 -6.30
CA ILE A 22 -30.46 21.70 -6.52
C ILE A 22 -30.45 20.46 -5.63
N LEU A 23 -31.01 20.58 -4.42
CA LEU A 23 -31.26 19.47 -3.52
C LEU A 23 -32.73 19.03 -3.57
N GLY A 24 -32.95 17.75 -3.80
CA GLY A 24 -34.20 17.04 -3.54
C GLY A 24 -34.18 16.32 -2.19
N ARG A 25 -35.35 15.85 -1.75
CA ARG A 25 -35.44 14.89 -0.63
C ARG A 25 -35.35 13.47 -1.18
N GLY A 26 -34.43 12.71 -0.61
CA GLY A 26 -34.25 11.30 -0.89
C GLY A 26 -35.33 10.44 -0.24
N PRO A 27 -35.37 9.14 -0.61
CA PRO A 27 -36.30 8.18 -0.04
C PRO A 27 -36.11 7.92 1.46
N PHE A 28 -35.04 8.42 2.08
CA PHE A 28 -34.75 8.29 3.51
C PHE A 28 -34.60 9.66 4.19
N ASP A 29 -35.28 10.67 3.65
CA ASP A 29 -35.32 12.07 4.13
C ASP A 29 -33.94 12.78 4.14
N GLU A 30 -32.97 12.23 3.41
CA GLU A 30 -31.67 12.88 3.15
C GLU A 30 -31.77 13.93 2.05
N TYR A 31 -30.88 14.92 2.05
CA TYR A 31 -30.78 15.86 0.94
C TYR A 31 -29.87 15.32 -0.16
N ILE A 32 -30.37 15.23 -1.39
CA ILE A 32 -29.64 14.68 -2.54
C ILE A 32 -29.54 15.73 -3.64
N SER A 33 -28.34 15.93 -4.22
CA SER A 33 -28.23 16.69 -5.48
C SER A 33 -29.02 15.99 -6.58
N LEU A 34 -29.91 16.72 -7.25
CA LEU A 34 -30.63 16.15 -8.39
C LEU A 34 -29.67 15.81 -9.54
N PRO A 35 -29.94 14.74 -10.33
CA PRO A 35 -29.13 14.38 -11.49
C PRO A 35 -28.97 15.55 -12.46
N GLY A 36 -27.75 15.78 -12.95
CA GLY A 36 -27.41 16.91 -13.83
C GLY A 36 -27.00 18.20 -13.11
N TYR A 37 -27.09 18.24 -11.78
CA TYR A 37 -26.68 19.37 -10.95
C TYR A 37 -25.39 19.10 -10.15
N GLU A 38 -24.68 18.00 -10.38
CA GLU A 38 -23.52 17.57 -9.59
C GLU A 38 -22.40 18.62 -9.58
N ASN A 39 -22.12 19.23 -10.73
CA ASN A 39 -21.15 20.33 -10.83
C ASN A 39 -21.63 21.61 -10.14
N VAL A 40 -22.93 21.91 -10.19
CA VAL A 40 -23.53 23.09 -9.53
C VAL A 40 -23.57 22.90 -8.02
N PHE A 41 -23.90 21.71 -7.55
CA PHE A 41 -23.84 21.30 -6.16
C PHE A 41 -22.41 21.36 -5.65
N SER A 42 -21.45 20.77 -6.36
CA SER A 42 -20.03 20.81 -5.98
C SER A 42 -19.50 22.25 -5.92
N LYS A 43 -19.83 23.11 -6.88
CA LYS A 43 -19.45 24.54 -6.86
C LYS A 43 -20.13 25.33 -5.75
N THR A 44 -21.42 25.08 -5.49
CA THR A 44 -22.17 25.78 -4.44
C THR A 44 -21.71 25.35 -3.05
N VAL A 45 -21.53 24.05 -2.84
CA VAL A 45 -20.95 23.50 -1.62
C VAL A 45 -19.52 24.02 -1.46
N ALA A 46 -18.69 24.05 -2.50
CA ALA A 46 -17.35 24.66 -2.46
C ALA A 46 -17.36 26.14 -2.05
N GLY A 47 -18.41 26.91 -2.39
CA GLY A 47 -18.57 28.31 -1.97
C GLY A 47 -18.98 28.49 -0.50
N PHE A 48 -19.46 27.43 0.16
CA PHE A 48 -19.83 27.42 1.58
C PHE A 48 -18.90 26.57 2.44
N LEU A 49 -18.17 25.64 1.82
CA LEU A 49 -17.04 24.98 2.41
C LEU A 49 -15.98 26.06 2.65
N LEU A 50 -15.50 26.08 3.89
CA LEU A 50 -14.31 26.83 4.26
C LEU A 50 -13.19 26.53 3.25
N GLN A 51 -12.38 27.53 2.89
CA GLN A 51 -11.24 27.34 1.98
C GLN A 51 -10.52 26.03 2.33
N PRO A 52 -10.33 25.11 1.35
CA PRO A 52 -9.72 23.82 1.62
C PRO A 52 -8.37 24.03 2.29
N GLY A 53 -8.02 23.14 3.21
CA GLY A 53 -6.69 23.16 3.82
C GLY A 53 -5.63 22.91 2.75
N ASP A 54 -4.44 23.47 2.95
CA ASP A 54 -3.30 23.23 2.06
C ASP A 54 -2.77 21.80 2.30
N LEU A 55 -3.06 20.91 1.34
CA LEU A 55 -2.64 19.51 1.40
C LEU A 55 -1.12 19.39 1.28
N SER A 56 -0.49 20.24 0.46
CA SER A 56 0.94 20.19 0.20
C SER A 56 1.73 20.62 1.43
N GLU A 57 1.35 21.74 2.05
CA GLU A 57 1.94 22.22 3.31
C GLU A 57 1.73 21.20 4.44
N TYR A 58 0.51 20.66 4.56
CA TYR A 58 0.21 19.67 5.58
C TYR A 58 1.06 18.39 5.41
N LEU A 59 1.12 17.87 4.17
CA LEU A 59 1.90 16.68 3.86
C LEU A 59 3.39 16.91 4.15
N GLU A 60 3.95 18.06 3.77
CA GLU A 60 5.35 18.39 4.04
C GLU A 60 5.69 18.35 5.53
N ASN A 61 4.82 18.93 6.37
CA ASN A 61 4.99 18.91 7.81
C ASN A 61 4.92 17.49 8.40
N VAL A 62 4.04 16.65 7.87
CA VAL A 62 3.91 15.25 8.29
C VAL A 62 5.15 14.44 7.87
N LEU A 63 5.63 14.60 6.65
CA LEU A 63 6.83 13.92 6.15
C LEU A 63 8.08 14.32 6.96
N LYS A 64 8.25 15.63 7.23
CA LYS A 64 9.31 16.14 8.11
C LYS A 64 9.24 15.56 9.52
N THR A 65 8.04 15.34 10.06
CA THR A 65 7.88 14.71 11.39
C THR A 65 8.35 13.25 11.37
N VAL A 66 8.18 12.52 10.27
CA VAL A 66 8.61 11.12 10.17
C VAL A 66 10.13 11.01 9.96
N ASP A 67 10.73 11.96 9.23
CA ASP A 67 12.16 11.98 8.90
C ASP A 67 13.03 12.66 9.99
N GLY A 68 12.55 13.76 10.58
CA GLY A 68 13.31 14.66 11.46
C GLY A 68 13.63 14.11 12.85
N ASP A 69 13.02 13.00 13.25
CA ASP A 69 13.33 12.33 14.53
C ASP A 69 14.59 11.44 14.43
N GLY A 70 15.24 11.36 13.26
CA GLY A 70 16.53 10.69 13.06
C GLY A 70 17.75 11.55 13.40
N GLU A 71 17.65 12.89 13.31
CA GLU A 71 18.80 13.80 13.47
C GLU A 71 19.02 14.28 14.93
N ARG A 72 18.02 14.19 15.82
CA ARG A 72 18.17 14.59 17.24
C ARG A 72 18.81 13.53 18.14
N ARG A 73 19.32 12.43 17.59
CA ARG A 73 19.84 11.29 18.39
C ARG A 73 21.28 11.47 18.91
N GLU A 74 22.04 12.47 18.47
CA GLU A 74 23.47 12.58 18.82
C GLU A 74 23.80 13.58 19.93
N GLU A 75 22.91 14.49 20.31
CA GLU A 75 23.20 15.50 21.33
C GLU A 75 22.10 15.54 22.38
N GLU A 76 22.22 14.67 23.38
CA GLU A 76 21.90 14.96 24.80
C GLU A 76 21.99 13.65 25.58
N LYS A 77 23.21 13.30 25.97
CA LYS A 77 23.45 12.42 27.11
C LYS A 77 24.28 13.18 28.13
N LYS A 78 23.64 13.63 29.22
CA LYS A 78 24.18 13.53 30.60
C LYS A 78 23.15 13.85 31.69
N GLU A 79 23.08 12.90 32.63
CA GLU A 79 22.89 13.00 34.09
C GLU A 79 21.55 13.48 34.67
N GLU A 80 20.73 12.52 35.11
CA GLU A 80 20.13 12.42 36.46
C GLU A 80 19.26 11.14 36.49
N GLU A 81 19.80 10.06 37.05
CA GLU A 81 19.18 8.73 37.00
C GLU A 81 18.00 8.58 37.97
N GLU A 82 17.05 7.74 37.55
CA GLU A 82 15.77 7.34 38.14
C GLU A 82 14.53 8.21 37.87
N LYS A 83 14.58 9.55 37.92
CA LYS A 83 13.46 10.39 37.42
C LYS A 83 13.50 10.59 35.90
N LYS A 84 14.70 10.63 35.31
CA LYS A 84 14.84 10.67 33.85
C LYS A 84 14.37 9.40 33.17
N GLU A 85 14.49 8.21 33.77
CA GLU A 85 14.04 7.00 33.08
C GLU A 85 12.53 6.95 32.84
N GLU A 86 11.71 7.45 33.77
CA GLU A 86 10.25 7.44 33.61
C GLU A 86 9.78 8.56 32.67
N GLU A 87 10.46 9.72 32.69
CA GLU A 87 10.23 10.81 31.74
C GLU A 87 10.74 10.46 30.33
N GLU A 88 11.92 9.84 30.20
CA GLU A 88 12.48 9.36 28.93
C GLU A 88 11.62 8.24 28.33
N LYS A 89 11.10 7.31 29.14
CA LYS A 89 10.15 6.28 28.66
C LYS A 89 8.85 6.89 28.18
N LYS A 90 8.28 7.86 28.91
CA LYS A 90 7.08 8.59 28.47
C LYS A 90 7.34 9.38 27.20
N GLU A 91 8.48 10.07 27.11
CA GLU A 91 8.85 10.84 25.94
C GLU A 91 9.11 9.93 24.73
N GLU A 92 9.71 8.75 24.91
CA GLU A 92 9.91 7.75 23.87
C GLU A 92 8.58 7.13 23.40
N GLU A 93 7.66 6.85 24.32
CA GLU A 93 6.31 6.39 24.00
C GLU A 93 5.51 7.45 23.23
N GLU A 94 5.54 8.71 23.67
CA GLU A 94 4.91 9.84 22.97
C GLU A 94 5.50 10.04 21.58
N LYS A 95 6.83 9.96 21.44
CA LYS A 95 7.52 10.02 20.14
C LYS A 95 7.09 8.87 19.24
N LYS A 96 7.01 7.66 19.77
CA LYS A 96 6.57 6.47 19.02
C LYS A 96 5.12 6.60 18.57
N GLU A 97 4.22 7.04 19.43
CA GLU A 97 2.82 7.28 19.10
C GLU A 97 2.67 8.37 18.03
N ARG A 98 3.40 9.48 18.17
CA ARG A 98 3.44 10.56 17.18
C ARG A 98 3.92 10.05 15.83
N ARG A 99 4.99 9.25 15.80
CA ARG A 99 5.52 8.66 14.56
C ARG A 99 4.55 7.66 13.95
N GLU A 100 3.88 6.84 14.75
CA GLU A 100 2.86 5.91 14.27
C GLU A 100 1.67 6.65 13.66
N ARG A 101 1.21 7.73 14.32
CA ARG A 101 0.16 8.62 13.81
C ARG A 101 0.56 9.29 12.49
N SER A 102 1.76 9.86 12.39
CA SER A 102 2.24 10.46 11.14
C SER A 102 2.31 9.44 10.00
N ASN A 103 2.77 8.22 10.27
CA ASN A 103 2.73 7.13 9.29
C ASN A 103 1.29 6.77 8.88
N ALA A 104 0.33 6.82 9.82
CA ALA A 104 -1.08 6.59 9.53
C ALA A 104 -1.67 7.68 8.62
N VAL A 105 -1.32 8.95 8.87
CA VAL A 105 -1.69 10.09 8.01
C VAL A 105 -1.17 9.89 6.60
N ILE A 106 0.11 9.54 6.44
CA ILE A 106 0.69 9.30 5.11
C ILE A 106 -0.06 8.15 4.42
N LYS A 107 -0.33 7.04 5.13
CA LYS A 107 -0.99 5.88 4.53
C LYS A 107 -2.44 6.14 4.14
N ILE A 108 -3.22 6.90 4.92
CA ILE A 108 -4.60 7.23 4.52
C ILE A 108 -4.61 8.15 3.30
N ILE A 109 -3.71 9.14 3.22
CA ILE A 109 -3.58 10.01 2.05
C ILE A 109 -3.19 9.17 0.83
N GLU A 110 -2.22 8.27 0.98
CA GLU A 110 -1.84 7.32 -0.07
C GLU A 110 -3.04 6.50 -0.56
N LEU A 111 -3.84 5.91 0.33
CA LEU A 111 -5.03 5.15 -0.07
C LEU A 111 -6.09 6.03 -0.76
N LEU A 112 -6.25 7.28 -0.32
CA LEU A 112 -7.16 8.25 -0.95
C LEU A 112 -6.69 8.68 -2.35
N LEU A 113 -5.38 8.70 -2.60
CA LEU A 113 -4.80 8.97 -3.92
C LEU A 113 -4.90 7.76 -4.86
N LYS A 114 -4.92 6.54 -4.30
CA LYS A 114 -4.97 5.28 -5.04
C LYS A 114 -6.38 4.83 -5.41
N ILE A 115 -7.33 5.03 -4.51
CA ILE A 115 -8.66 4.44 -4.60
C ILE A 115 -9.64 5.53 -5.03
N ASP A 116 -10.24 5.34 -6.20
CA ASP A 116 -11.32 6.21 -6.68
C ASP A 116 -12.48 6.26 -5.68
N ILE A 117 -13.22 7.37 -5.65
CA ILE A 117 -14.37 7.56 -4.76
C ILE A 117 -15.45 6.47 -4.93
N HIS A 118 -15.53 5.86 -6.11
CA HIS A 118 -16.43 4.76 -6.41
C HIS A 118 -15.95 3.41 -5.87
N GLY A 119 -14.71 3.31 -5.42
CA GLY A 119 -14.09 2.08 -4.94
C GLY A 119 -13.69 1.15 -6.09
N VAL A 120 -13.74 -0.15 -5.84
CA VAL A 120 -13.51 -1.20 -6.85
C VAL A 120 -14.69 -2.16 -6.90
N SER A 121 -14.70 -3.09 -7.86
CA SER A 121 -15.79 -4.05 -8.02
C SER A 121 -16.10 -4.76 -6.69
N GLY A 122 -17.31 -4.53 -6.16
CA GLY A 122 -17.81 -5.16 -4.93
C GLY A 122 -17.51 -4.42 -3.61
N PHE A 123 -16.67 -3.38 -3.60
CA PHE A 123 -16.29 -2.66 -2.37
C PHE A 123 -16.26 -1.16 -2.57
N THR A 124 -16.87 -0.39 -1.65
CA THR A 124 -16.76 1.08 -1.68
C THR A 124 -15.36 1.53 -1.25
N GLN A 125 -14.98 2.75 -1.61
CA GLN A 125 -13.70 3.33 -1.19
C GLN A 125 -13.52 3.24 0.34
N TYR A 126 -14.55 3.60 1.11
CA TYR A 126 -14.47 3.58 2.57
C TYR A 126 -14.46 2.17 3.15
N ASP A 127 -15.15 1.22 2.52
CA ASP A 127 -15.09 -0.21 2.90
C ASP A 127 -13.70 -0.83 2.69
N ILE A 128 -12.84 -0.17 1.90
CA ILE A 128 -11.45 -0.56 1.70
C ILE A 128 -10.55 0.16 2.69
N ILE A 129 -10.64 1.50 2.75
CA ILE A 129 -9.78 2.34 3.59
C ILE A 129 -9.90 1.96 5.06
N LYS A 130 -11.13 1.86 5.58
CA LYS A 130 -11.34 1.65 7.02
C LYS A 130 -10.73 0.34 7.51
N PRO A 131 -11.00 -0.83 6.91
CA PRO A 131 -10.37 -2.08 7.34
C PRO A 131 -8.84 -2.09 7.15
N ASP A 132 -8.32 -1.51 6.07
CA ASP A 132 -6.88 -1.45 5.82
C ASP A 132 -6.17 -0.59 6.89
N MET A 133 -6.70 0.59 7.18
CA MET A 133 -6.17 1.47 8.21
C MET A 133 -6.27 0.85 9.61
N CYS A 134 -7.40 0.22 9.95
CA CYS A 134 -7.59 -0.41 11.26
C CYS A 134 -6.62 -1.57 11.50
N ASP A 135 -6.28 -2.34 10.45
CA ASP A 135 -5.29 -3.40 10.58
C ASP A 135 -3.87 -2.85 10.74
N MET A 136 -3.52 -1.79 10.01
CA MET A 136 -2.16 -1.25 10.01
C MET A 136 -1.84 -0.42 11.27
N PHE A 137 -2.81 0.32 11.83
CA PHE A 137 -2.55 1.36 12.85
C PHE A 137 -3.48 1.32 14.08
N SER A 138 -4.44 0.39 14.15
CA SER A 138 -5.54 0.37 15.13
C SER A 138 -6.75 1.26 14.78
N PRO A 139 -7.96 0.89 15.24
CA PRO A 139 -9.16 1.71 15.04
C PRO A 139 -9.15 3.08 15.74
N ALA A 140 -8.35 3.25 16.81
CA ALA A 140 -8.25 4.53 17.52
C ALA A 140 -7.43 5.55 16.70
N ILE A 141 -6.27 5.12 16.20
CA ILE A 141 -5.43 5.97 15.33
C ILE A 141 -6.19 6.31 14.05
N PHE A 142 -6.88 5.36 13.43
CA PHE A 142 -7.67 5.63 12.23
C PHE A 142 -8.71 6.74 12.47
N ARG A 143 -9.50 6.65 13.55
CA ARG A 143 -10.50 7.67 13.90
C ARG A 143 -9.85 9.04 14.15
N SER A 144 -8.78 9.07 14.93
CA SER A 144 -8.06 10.32 15.20
C SER A 144 -7.53 10.97 13.92
N VAL A 145 -7.01 10.18 12.99
CA VAL A 145 -6.49 10.69 11.70
C VAL A 145 -7.63 11.15 10.80
N GLU A 146 -8.74 10.41 10.74
CA GLU A 146 -9.94 10.81 10.00
C GLU A 146 -10.48 12.15 10.49
N ASP A 147 -10.65 12.31 11.81
CA ASP A 147 -11.11 13.54 12.43
C ASP A 147 -10.14 14.71 12.18
N GLU A 148 -8.83 14.45 12.21
CA GLU A 148 -7.80 15.44 11.90
C GLU A 148 -7.90 15.93 10.44
N LEU A 149 -7.99 15.02 9.48
CA LEU A 149 -8.08 15.39 8.06
C LEU A 149 -9.37 16.18 7.75
N ILE A 150 -10.48 15.82 8.40
CA ILE A 150 -11.76 16.52 8.25
C ILE A 150 -11.71 17.90 8.92
N SER A 151 -11.20 18.00 10.15
CA SER A 151 -11.10 19.26 10.89
C SER A 151 -10.15 20.26 10.22
N LYS A 152 -9.06 19.77 9.60
CA LYS A 152 -8.16 20.57 8.76
C LYS A 152 -8.69 20.85 7.36
N LYS A 153 -9.91 20.39 7.02
CA LYS A 153 -10.57 20.60 5.72
C LYS A 153 -9.78 20.05 4.54
N LEU A 154 -9.00 18.99 4.78
CA LEU A 154 -8.27 18.27 3.74
C LEU A 154 -9.17 17.21 3.10
N CYS A 155 -10.10 16.65 3.88
CA CYS A 155 -11.05 15.64 3.42
C CYS A 155 -12.50 16.00 3.80
N VAL A 156 -13.44 15.48 3.01
CA VAL A 156 -14.86 15.43 3.35
C VAL A 156 -15.30 13.98 3.43
N TYR A 157 -15.88 13.62 4.57
CA TYR A 157 -16.63 12.38 4.73
C TYR A 157 -18.04 12.55 4.17
N GLY A 158 -18.54 11.54 3.46
CA GLY A 158 -19.90 11.51 2.96
C GLY A 158 -20.51 10.11 2.94
N LYS A 159 -21.83 10.05 3.10
CA LYS A 159 -22.61 8.82 3.06
C LYS A 159 -23.82 8.95 2.15
N LYS A 160 -23.94 8.04 1.18
CA LYS A 160 -25.07 7.91 0.25
C LYS A 160 -25.63 6.48 0.32
N ARG A 161 -26.82 6.29 0.89
CA ARG A 161 -27.41 4.97 1.15
C ARG A 161 -26.45 4.09 1.97
N LYS A 162 -26.00 2.96 1.39
CA LYS A 162 -25.01 2.03 1.97
C LYS A 162 -23.56 2.33 1.55
N ARG A 163 -23.31 3.46 0.88
CA ARG A 163 -21.97 3.82 0.38
C ARG A 163 -21.40 4.98 1.19
N GLU A 164 -20.28 4.74 1.85
CA GLU A 164 -19.50 5.74 2.56
C GLU A 164 -18.26 6.06 1.72
N PHE A 165 -17.78 7.31 1.81
CA PHE A 165 -16.57 7.76 1.13
C PHE A 165 -15.85 8.83 1.94
N LEU A 166 -14.56 8.96 1.68
CA LEU A 166 -13.71 10.02 2.20
C LEU A 166 -13.01 10.64 0.99
N LYS A 167 -13.23 11.93 0.72
CA LYS A 167 -12.74 12.57 -0.50
C LYS A 167 -11.80 13.73 -0.16
N LEU A 168 -10.63 13.76 -0.78
CA LEU A 168 -9.74 14.93 -0.73
C LEU A 168 -10.42 16.16 -1.36
N CYS A 169 -10.31 17.30 -0.69
CA CYS A 169 -10.89 18.58 -1.13
C CYS A 169 -9.98 19.38 -2.07
N SER A 170 -8.75 18.91 -2.27
CA SER A 170 -7.71 19.59 -3.03
C SER A 170 -7.98 19.59 -4.53
N SER A 171 -7.39 20.56 -5.24
CA SER A 171 -7.38 20.64 -6.69
C SER A 171 -6.62 19.48 -7.33
N SER A 172 -6.81 19.26 -8.63
CA SER A 172 -6.07 18.24 -9.38
C SER A 172 -4.55 18.50 -9.38
N ALA A 173 -4.14 19.77 -9.34
CA ALA A 173 -2.74 20.16 -9.27
C ALA A 173 -2.13 19.78 -7.91
N GLU A 174 -2.82 20.08 -6.81
CA GLU A 174 -2.39 19.70 -5.45
C GLU A 174 -2.39 18.19 -5.25
N ILE A 175 -3.37 17.47 -5.80
CA ILE A 175 -3.40 16.00 -5.77
C ILE A 175 -2.17 15.42 -6.50
N LYS A 176 -1.80 16.01 -7.64
CA LYS A 176 -0.62 15.59 -8.40
C LYS A 176 0.66 15.87 -7.63
N ASP A 177 0.82 17.06 -7.07
CA ASP A 177 1.96 17.44 -6.22
C ASP A 177 2.07 16.52 -5.00
N ALA A 178 0.96 16.24 -4.30
CA ALA A 178 0.94 15.31 -3.17
C ALA A 178 1.39 13.90 -3.58
N LYS A 179 0.99 13.43 -4.77
CA LYS A 179 1.41 12.13 -5.30
C LYS A 179 2.92 12.09 -5.57
N GLU A 180 3.46 13.11 -6.24
CA GLU A 180 4.90 13.24 -6.53
C GLU A 180 5.73 13.28 -5.24
N ARG A 181 5.29 14.05 -4.22
CA ARG A 181 5.94 14.12 -2.91
C ARG A 181 5.95 12.79 -2.16
N ILE A 182 4.82 12.08 -2.13
CA ILE A 182 4.76 10.75 -1.49
C ILE A 182 5.65 9.76 -2.26
N GLU A 183 5.67 9.82 -3.59
CA GLU A 183 6.54 8.95 -4.39
C GLU A 183 8.02 9.17 -4.07
N GLU A 184 8.48 10.42 -4.05
CA GLU A 184 9.86 10.76 -3.73
C GLU A 184 10.23 10.29 -2.31
N TRP A 185 9.37 10.60 -1.33
CA TRP A 185 9.59 10.18 0.05
C TRP A 185 9.60 8.65 0.18
N ARG A 186 8.68 7.93 -0.49
CA ARG A 186 8.63 6.47 -0.51
C ARG A 186 9.88 5.87 -1.12
N ARG A 187 10.33 6.41 -2.25
CA ARG A 187 11.56 5.98 -2.90
C ARG A 187 12.74 6.07 -1.94
N LYS A 188 12.91 7.22 -1.28
CA LYS A 188 13.97 7.43 -0.27
C LYS A 188 13.83 6.46 0.91
N LYS A 189 12.63 6.31 1.46
CA LYS A 189 12.38 5.43 2.61
C LYS A 189 12.70 3.97 2.31
N LEU A 190 12.24 3.46 1.17
CA LEU A 190 12.41 2.04 0.80
C LEU A 190 13.86 1.70 0.43
N THR A 191 14.63 2.64 -0.11
CA THR A 191 16.06 2.42 -0.40
C THR A 191 16.94 2.55 0.84
N THR A 192 16.57 3.40 1.81
CA THR A 192 17.38 3.61 3.02
C THR A 192 17.48 2.34 3.89
N GLY A 193 16.51 1.42 3.80
CA GLY A 193 16.45 0.20 4.62
C GLY A 193 17.38 -0.93 4.20
N GLY A 194 18.15 -0.82 3.10
CA GLY A 194 19.08 -1.86 2.64
C GLY A 194 18.43 -3.13 2.06
N VAL A 195 17.12 -3.31 2.25
CA VAL A 195 16.36 -4.47 1.76
C VAL A 195 16.43 -4.58 0.23
N PRO A 196 16.22 -3.50 -0.56
CA PRO A 196 16.35 -3.57 -2.01
C PRO A 196 17.73 -4.08 -2.46
N GLU A 197 18.80 -3.60 -1.85
CA GLU A 197 20.18 -3.96 -2.17
C GLU A 197 20.45 -5.44 -1.86
N ILE A 198 19.96 -5.91 -0.71
CA ILE A 198 20.04 -7.31 -0.30
C ILE A 198 19.30 -8.21 -1.29
N VAL A 199 18.07 -7.84 -1.66
CA VAL A 199 17.26 -8.60 -2.61
C VAL A 199 17.89 -8.58 -3.99
N GLU A 200 18.32 -7.42 -4.47
CA GLU A 200 18.97 -7.26 -5.77
C GLU A 200 20.26 -8.08 -5.86
N LYS A 201 21.10 -8.08 -4.82
CA LYS A 201 22.30 -8.91 -4.75
C LYS A 201 21.94 -10.39 -4.89
N ARG A 202 20.98 -10.87 -4.10
CA ARG A 202 20.54 -12.29 -4.12
C ARG A 202 19.98 -12.70 -5.47
N VAL A 203 19.22 -11.83 -6.12
CA VAL A 203 18.68 -12.05 -7.46
C VAL A 203 19.79 -12.07 -8.51
N LYS A 204 20.75 -11.15 -8.43
CA LYS A 204 21.92 -11.14 -9.32
C LYS A 204 22.75 -12.43 -9.20
N ASP A 205 22.98 -12.90 -7.97
CA ASP A 205 23.69 -14.15 -7.73
C ASP A 205 22.95 -15.35 -8.33
N LEU A 206 21.63 -15.38 -8.22
CA LEU A 206 20.79 -16.41 -8.84
C LEU A 206 20.89 -16.36 -10.37
N VAL A 207 20.70 -15.19 -10.98
CA VAL A 207 20.82 -14.99 -12.43
C VAL A 207 22.21 -15.40 -12.93
N ALA A 208 23.27 -15.04 -12.19
CA ALA A 208 24.64 -15.41 -12.52
C ALA A 208 24.86 -16.93 -12.45
N GLY A 209 24.34 -17.59 -11.42
CA GLY A 209 24.38 -19.05 -11.26
C GLY A 209 23.73 -19.77 -12.44
N VAL A 210 22.52 -19.35 -12.81
CA VAL A 210 21.79 -19.89 -13.97
C VAL A 210 22.59 -19.68 -15.25
N LYS A 211 23.04 -18.45 -15.52
CA LYS A 211 23.83 -18.12 -16.71
C LYS A 211 25.13 -18.94 -16.81
N LYS A 212 25.80 -19.21 -15.69
CA LYS A 212 27.01 -20.06 -15.66
C LYS A 212 26.68 -21.49 -16.07
N GLY A 213 25.62 -22.09 -15.50
CA GLY A 213 25.15 -23.42 -15.90
C GLY A 213 24.68 -23.47 -17.36
N THR A 214 24.04 -22.41 -17.86
CA THR A 214 23.61 -22.38 -19.26
C THR A 214 24.78 -22.20 -20.23
N LYS A 215 25.88 -21.53 -19.87
CA LYS A 215 27.07 -21.39 -20.75
C LYS A 215 27.69 -22.73 -21.11
N GLU A 216 27.75 -23.66 -20.16
CA GLU A 216 28.25 -25.03 -20.36
C GLU A 216 27.38 -25.82 -21.35
N TRP A 217 26.07 -25.59 -21.34
CA TRP A 217 25.12 -26.20 -22.27
C TRP A 217 25.03 -25.47 -23.63
N LYS A 218 25.07 -24.14 -23.64
CA LYS A 218 25.03 -23.29 -24.84
C LYS A 218 26.24 -23.46 -25.74
N ALA A 219 27.42 -23.74 -25.18
CA ALA A 219 28.60 -24.08 -25.97
C ALA A 219 28.36 -25.33 -26.83
N LYS A 220 27.73 -26.36 -26.26
CA LYS A 220 27.33 -27.58 -26.99
C LYS A 220 26.14 -27.34 -27.92
N PHE A 221 25.19 -26.49 -27.56
CA PHE A 221 23.99 -26.22 -28.36
C PHE A 221 24.25 -25.30 -29.57
N ALA A 222 25.18 -24.34 -29.45
CA ALA A 222 25.60 -23.47 -30.55
C ALA A 222 26.38 -24.21 -31.65
N GLU A 223 27.06 -25.33 -31.31
CA GLU A 223 27.65 -26.23 -32.33
C GLU A 223 26.60 -26.94 -33.19
N VAL A 224 25.37 -27.08 -32.69
CA VAL A 224 24.31 -27.91 -33.31
C VAL A 224 23.16 -27.06 -33.86
N SER A 225 23.01 -25.81 -33.45
CA SER A 225 21.88 -24.95 -33.81
C SER A 225 22.32 -23.65 -34.52
N LYS A 226 21.49 -23.17 -35.47
CA LYS A 226 21.74 -21.95 -36.27
C LYS A 226 21.45 -20.63 -35.53
N PHE A 227 21.39 -20.64 -34.19
CA PHE A 227 21.09 -19.43 -33.42
C PHE A 227 22.32 -18.52 -33.27
N SER A 228 22.10 -17.21 -33.25
CA SER A 228 23.16 -16.23 -33.00
C SER A 228 23.54 -16.22 -31.50
N LYS A 229 24.79 -15.82 -31.20
CA LYS A 229 25.26 -15.65 -29.80
C LYS A 229 24.43 -14.63 -29.01
N GLU A 230 23.94 -13.58 -29.67
CA GLU A 230 23.16 -12.50 -29.06
C GLU A 230 21.74 -12.94 -28.68
N ASP A 231 21.12 -13.82 -29.49
CA ASP A 231 19.85 -14.45 -29.15
C ASP A 231 20.03 -15.41 -27.98
N LEU A 232 21.13 -16.16 -27.94
CA LEU A 232 21.46 -17.06 -26.83
C LEU A 232 21.69 -16.31 -25.50
N GLU A 233 22.16 -15.07 -25.48
CA GLU A 233 22.33 -14.30 -24.24
C GLU A 233 21.01 -13.89 -23.58
N LYS A 234 19.93 -13.73 -24.36
CA LYS A 234 18.59 -13.38 -23.88
C LYS A 234 17.78 -14.58 -23.35
N VAL A 235 18.22 -15.80 -23.65
CA VAL A 235 17.40 -17.03 -23.52
C VAL A 235 17.40 -17.68 -22.13
N GLY A 236 18.18 -17.19 -21.15
CA GLY A 236 18.39 -17.95 -19.90
C GLY A 236 17.85 -17.33 -18.60
N ALA A 237 18.14 -16.04 -18.36
CA ALA A 237 17.73 -15.37 -17.14
C ALA A 237 17.91 -13.85 -17.26
N TYR A 238 16.98 -13.08 -16.71
CA TYR A 238 16.95 -11.63 -16.73
C TYR A 238 16.38 -11.08 -15.42
N PHE A 239 16.96 -9.98 -14.94
CA PHE A 239 16.42 -9.19 -13.85
C PHE A 239 16.37 -7.73 -14.29
N SER A 240 15.22 -7.08 -14.13
CA SER A 240 15.01 -5.70 -14.60
C SER A 240 15.66 -4.63 -13.74
N GLY A 241 16.16 -4.98 -12.55
CA GLY A 241 16.43 -3.98 -11.50
C GLY A 241 15.14 -3.49 -10.84
N PHE A 242 15.29 -2.77 -9.73
CA PHE A 242 14.17 -2.14 -9.04
C PHE A 242 13.85 -0.75 -9.60
N LYS A 243 12.57 -0.48 -9.80
CA LYS A 243 12.04 0.84 -10.13
C LYS A 243 10.77 1.14 -9.33
N MET A 244 10.51 2.42 -9.10
CA MET A 244 9.30 2.86 -8.44
C MET A 244 8.08 2.63 -9.36
N GLU A 245 7.04 2.02 -8.83
CA GLU A 245 5.74 1.91 -9.48
C GLU A 245 4.83 3.03 -8.95
N GLU A 246 4.35 3.87 -9.85
CA GLU A 246 3.69 5.14 -9.52
C GLU A 246 2.26 4.99 -8.99
N ASN A 247 1.55 3.90 -9.31
CA ASN A 247 0.16 3.70 -8.90
C ASN A 247 0.05 3.19 -7.47
N PHE A 248 1.01 2.38 -7.05
CA PHE A 248 0.98 1.67 -5.77
C PHE A 248 2.16 2.07 -4.87
N LEU A 249 3.12 2.84 -5.38
CA LEU A 249 4.24 3.40 -4.63
C LEU A 249 5.15 2.32 -4.03
N PHE A 250 5.43 1.28 -4.82
CA PHE A 250 6.32 0.18 -4.47
C PHE A 250 7.59 0.21 -5.30
N LEU A 251 8.67 -0.34 -4.76
CA LEU A 251 9.80 -0.75 -5.60
C LEU A 251 9.46 -2.09 -6.25
N THR A 252 9.59 -2.16 -7.57
CA THR A 252 9.21 -3.32 -8.37
C THR A 252 10.34 -3.77 -9.29
N GLY A 253 10.46 -5.08 -9.47
CA GLY A 253 11.38 -5.67 -10.43
C GLY A 253 10.82 -6.96 -11.00
N ASP A 254 11.19 -7.28 -12.23
CA ASP A 254 10.81 -8.52 -12.91
C ASP A 254 12.02 -9.45 -12.95
N LEU A 255 11.82 -10.69 -12.51
CA LEU A 255 12.80 -11.76 -12.56
C LEU A 255 12.30 -12.88 -13.49
N LEU A 256 13.08 -13.16 -14.52
CA LEU A 256 12.87 -14.24 -15.47
C LEU A 256 14.03 -15.21 -15.36
N VAL A 257 13.75 -16.50 -15.21
CA VAL A 257 14.75 -17.58 -15.16
C VAL A 257 14.20 -18.78 -15.92
N GLY A 258 14.79 -19.12 -17.07
CA GLY A 258 14.21 -20.10 -17.98
C GLY A 258 12.80 -19.71 -18.38
N ASP A 259 11.83 -20.59 -18.10
CA ASP A 259 10.40 -20.35 -18.35
C ASP A 259 9.67 -19.74 -17.14
N ASP A 260 10.36 -19.55 -16.01
CA ASP A 260 9.78 -19.02 -14.77
C ASP A 260 9.84 -17.50 -14.74
N THR A 261 8.68 -16.87 -14.53
CA THR A 261 8.57 -15.42 -14.31
C THR A 261 8.06 -15.12 -12.91
N LEU A 262 8.74 -14.24 -12.19
CA LEU A 262 8.36 -13.76 -10.86
C LEU A 262 8.46 -12.24 -10.78
N HIS A 263 7.39 -11.61 -10.31
CA HIS A 263 7.39 -10.19 -9.98
C HIS A 263 7.84 -9.99 -8.53
N LEU A 264 8.83 -9.14 -8.32
CA LEU A 264 9.34 -8.77 -7.02
C LEU A 264 8.78 -7.40 -6.65
N VAL A 265 8.24 -7.29 -5.44
CA VAL A 265 7.65 -6.07 -4.91
C VAL A 265 8.21 -5.81 -3.52
N ILE A 266 8.73 -4.61 -3.27
CA ILE A 266 9.22 -4.19 -1.95
C ILE A 266 8.35 -3.04 -1.43
N THR A 267 7.86 -3.17 -0.20
CA THR A 267 7.02 -2.17 0.47
C THR A 267 7.18 -2.21 1.99
N ASP A 268 7.00 -1.10 2.70
CA ASP A 268 7.12 -1.08 4.16
C ASP A 268 5.86 -1.63 4.86
N ARG A 269 4.66 -1.27 4.35
CA ARG A 269 3.37 -1.67 4.92
C ARG A 269 2.39 -2.07 3.80
N LEU A 270 2.27 -3.38 3.61
CA LEU A 270 1.40 -3.98 2.61
C LEU A 270 -0.08 -4.01 3.06
N SER A 271 -0.94 -3.32 2.31
CA SER A 271 -2.39 -3.32 2.57
C SER A 271 -3.11 -4.48 1.86
N ARG A 272 -4.36 -4.76 2.27
CA ARG A 272 -5.18 -5.77 1.59
C ARG A 272 -5.53 -5.32 0.18
N TYR A 273 -5.82 -4.03 0.00
CA TYR A 273 -6.06 -3.42 -1.30
C TYR A 273 -4.90 -3.64 -2.25
N ASP A 274 -3.68 -3.34 -1.79
CA ASP A 274 -2.48 -3.44 -2.62
C ASP A 274 -2.31 -4.86 -3.18
N VAL A 275 -2.41 -5.90 -2.34
CA VAL A 275 -2.28 -7.29 -2.82
C VAL A 275 -3.47 -7.69 -3.71
N ARG A 276 -4.68 -7.23 -3.39
CA ARG A 276 -5.89 -7.58 -4.14
C ARG A 276 -5.88 -7.02 -5.56
N GLU A 277 -5.52 -5.76 -5.74
CA GLU A 277 -5.62 -5.07 -7.04
C GLU A 277 -4.35 -5.10 -7.88
N TRP A 278 -3.24 -5.65 -7.35
CA TRP A 278 -1.98 -5.76 -8.11
C TRP A 278 -2.08 -6.70 -9.34
N ARG A 279 -0.93 -7.08 -9.89
CA ARG A 279 -0.74 -8.05 -10.97
C ARG A 279 -1.46 -9.37 -10.73
N ARG A 280 -1.83 -10.00 -11.86
CA ARG A 280 -2.46 -11.32 -11.91
C ARG A 280 -1.44 -12.46 -12.06
N GLN A 281 -0.19 -12.13 -12.35
CA GLN A 281 0.95 -13.03 -12.50
C GLN A 281 1.61 -13.38 -11.15
N PRO A 282 2.48 -14.41 -11.09
CA PRO A 282 3.27 -14.72 -9.90
C PRO A 282 3.97 -13.50 -9.31
N VAL A 283 3.71 -13.22 -8.04
CA VAL A 283 4.29 -12.07 -7.34
C VAL A 283 4.78 -12.46 -5.94
N LEU A 284 5.96 -11.96 -5.59
CA LEU A 284 6.54 -11.98 -4.26
C LEU A 284 6.55 -10.55 -3.70
N PHE A 285 5.73 -10.32 -2.68
CA PHE A 285 5.78 -9.12 -1.86
C PHE A 285 6.78 -9.33 -0.73
N ILE A 286 7.76 -8.44 -0.62
CA ILE A 286 8.74 -8.36 0.45
C ILE A 286 8.38 -7.13 1.26
N THR A 287 8.12 -7.31 2.55
CA THR A 287 7.67 -6.22 3.41
C THR A 287 8.46 -6.10 4.70
N GLU A 288 8.66 -4.86 5.15
CA GLU A 288 9.37 -4.56 6.40
C GLU A 288 8.54 -4.98 7.63
N VAL A 289 7.22 -4.79 7.58
CA VAL A 289 6.32 -5.10 8.70
C VAL A 289 5.37 -6.21 8.31
N ARG A 290 5.31 -7.27 9.14
CA ARG A 290 4.33 -8.35 8.99
C ARG A 290 2.90 -7.81 8.93
N PRO A 291 2.14 -8.02 7.84
CA PRO A 291 0.76 -7.57 7.76
C PRO A 291 -0.11 -8.30 8.78
N ARG A 292 -0.87 -7.55 9.61
CA ARG A 292 -1.76 -8.16 10.62
C ARG A 292 -2.85 -9.03 10.02
N TRP A 293 -3.26 -8.74 8.79
CA TRP A 293 -4.26 -9.53 8.05
C TRP A 293 -3.70 -10.79 7.40
N LEU A 294 -2.38 -11.05 7.46
CA LEU A 294 -1.77 -12.21 6.79
C LEU A 294 -2.43 -13.53 7.21
N GLN A 295 -2.81 -13.66 8.48
CA GLN A 295 -3.53 -14.82 9.02
C GLN A 295 -5.01 -14.88 8.63
N LYS A 296 -5.54 -13.82 8.03
CA LYS A 296 -6.94 -13.66 7.59
C LYS A 296 -7.04 -13.68 6.06
N ILE A 297 -6.06 -14.22 5.36
CA ILE A 297 -5.96 -14.13 3.89
C ILE A 297 -7.21 -14.67 3.17
N GLU A 298 -7.78 -15.77 3.65
CA GLU A 298 -9.04 -16.32 3.11
C GLU A 298 -10.20 -15.33 3.20
N VAL A 299 -10.26 -14.53 4.27
CA VAL A 299 -11.26 -13.47 4.44
C VAL A 299 -11.01 -12.32 3.48
N VAL A 300 -9.74 -11.94 3.30
CA VAL A 300 -9.32 -10.87 2.38
C VAL A 300 -9.72 -11.20 0.93
N PHE A 301 -9.60 -12.47 0.53
CA PHE A 301 -9.85 -12.90 -0.85
C PHE A 301 -11.23 -13.53 -1.11
N ARG A 302 -12.11 -13.62 -0.10
CA ARG A 302 -13.42 -14.30 -0.19
C ARG A 302 -14.32 -13.84 -1.35
N GLY A 303 -14.15 -12.60 -1.81
CA GLY A 303 -14.88 -12.01 -2.94
C GLY A 303 -13.99 -11.42 -4.03
N ALA A 304 -12.69 -11.73 -4.02
CA ALA A 304 -11.76 -11.25 -5.03
C ALA A 304 -11.91 -12.06 -6.33
N TYR A 305 -11.78 -11.39 -7.48
CA TYR A 305 -11.70 -12.03 -8.79
C TYR A 305 -10.33 -11.72 -9.43
N PRO A 306 -9.53 -12.74 -9.80
CA PRO A 306 -9.76 -14.19 -9.65
C PRO A 306 -9.64 -14.67 -8.19
N LYS A 307 -10.13 -15.89 -7.91
CA LYS A 307 -10.12 -16.49 -6.55
C LYS A 307 -8.69 -16.71 -6.04
N LEU A 308 -8.49 -16.75 -4.72
CA LEU A 308 -7.17 -16.94 -4.12
C LEU A 308 -6.41 -18.15 -4.67
N SER A 309 -7.08 -19.30 -4.88
CA SER A 309 -6.48 -20.52 -5.44
C SER A 309 -5.92 -20.37 -6.86
N GLU A 310 -6.42 -19.39 -7.61
CA GLU A 310 -5.98 -19.09 -8.98
C GLU A 310 -4.88 -18.02 -9.00
N ARG A 311 -4.71 -17.28 -7.88
CA ARG A 311 -3.66 -16.29 -7.74
C ARG A 311 -2.36 -16.96 -7.33
N ARG A 312 -1.24 -16.42 -7.78
CA ARG A 312 0.10 -16.86 -7.41
C ARG A 312 0.77 -15.74 -6.64
N VAL A 313 0.62 -15.74 -5.32
CA VAL A 313 1.08 -14.69 -4.42
C VAL A 313 1.91 -15.27 -3.28
N ALA A 314 3.05 -14.64 -3.05
CA ALA A 314 3.88 -14.86 -1.89
C ALA A 314 4.08 -13.53 -1.15
N VAL A 315 4.10 -13.58 0.17
CA VAL A 315 4.37 -12.44 1.05
C VAL A 315 5.47 -12.87 2.01
N ALA A 316 6.57 -12.12 2.08
CA ALA A 316 7.74 -12.42 2.87
C ALA A 316 8.11 -11.22 3.73
N VAL A 317 8.44 -11.49 4.98
CA VAL A 317 9.04 -10.55 5.93
C VAL A 317 10.43 -11.10 6.24
N PRO A 318 11.51 -10.42 5.79
CA PRO A 318 12.88 -10.91 5.98
C PRO A 318 13.16 -11.31 7.44
N ASN A 319 13.75 -12.48 7.64
CA ASN A 319 14.07 -13.07 8.96
C ASN A 319 12.89 -13.34 9.91
N GLU A 320 11.64 -13.22 9.45
CA GLU A 320 10.47 -13.50 10.28
C GLU A 320 9.62 -14.60 9.67
N VAL A 321 8.71 -14.24 8.75
CA VAL A 321 7.65 -15.12 8.28
C VAL A 321 7.45 -14.97 6.78
N ALA A 322 6.97 -16.03 6.16
CA ALA A 322 6.43 -15.94 4.81
C ALA A 322 5.12 -16.71 4.68
N TYR A 323 4.33 -16.27 3.71
CA TYR A 323 3.13 -16.92 3.23
C TYR A 323 3.30 -17.16 1.73
N SER A 324 2.86 -18.32 1.24
CA SER A 324 2.69 -18.54 -0.20
C SER A 324 1.48 -19.42 -0.44
N ASN A 325 0.72 -19.11 -1.49
CA ASN A 325 -0.37 -19.96 -1.97
C ASN A 325 0.01 -20.75 -3.23
N PHE A 326 1.26 -20.65 -3.69
CA PHE A 326 1.76 -21.37 -4.85
C PHE A 326 3.21 -21.82 -4.63
N LYS A 327 3.61 -22.91 -5.29
CA LYS A 327 4.95 -23.48 -5.17
C LYS A 327 5.75 -23.13 -6.43
N GLN A 328 6.86 -22.42 -6.28
CA GLN A 328 7.79 -22.10 -7.37
C GLN A 328 9.22 -22.20 -6.83
N ASP A 329 10.10 -22.91 -7.55
CA ASP A 329 11.49 -23.14 -7.14
C ASP A 329 12.24 -21.83 -6.90
N LEU A 330 12.06 -20.88 -7.82
CA LEU A 330 12.59 -19.53 -7.72
C LEU A 330 12.20 -18.80 -6.43
N LEU A 331 10.96 -18.97 -5.99
CA LEU A 331 10.47 -18.35 -4.75
C LEU A 331 11.18 -18.95 -3.54
N TYR A 332 11.36 -20.28 -3.49
CA TYR A 332 12.07 -20.95 -2.41
C TYR A 332 13.50 -20.43 -2.30
N ASP A 333 14.22 -20.38 -3.42
CA ASP A 333 15.61 -19.92 -3.44
C ASP A 333 15.74 -18.48 -2.92
N ILE A 334 14.79 -17.60 -3.29
CA ILE A 334 14.80 -16.21 -2.83
C ILE A 334 14.49 -16.12 -1.34
N VAL A 335 13.46 -16.84 -0.87
CA VAL A 335 13.02 -16.81 0.53
C VAL A 335 14.05 -17.45 1.47
N GLU A 336 14.65 -18.56 1.06
CA GLU A 336 15.76 -19.21 1.77
C GLU A 336 16.92 -18.24 1.91
N ARG A 337 17.33 -17.60 0.81
CA ARG A 337 18.37 -16.59 0.86
C ARG A 337 17.95 -15.43 1.75
N LEU A 338 16.67 -15.04 1.80
CA LEU A 338 16.09 -14.05 2.72
C LEU A 338 16.15 -14.40 4.21
N GLY A 339 16.66 -15.58 4.56
CA GLY A 339 16.82 -15.97 5.95
C GLY A 339 15.48 -16.30 6.62
N ILE A 340 14.48 -16.71 5.84
CA ILE A 340 13.16 -17.09 6.35
C ILE A 340 13.10 -18.63 6.38
N PRO A 341 13.40 -19.26 7.53
CA PRO A 341 13.46 -20.73 7.65
C PRO A 341 12.08 -21.40 7.60
N GLU A 342 11.01 -20.65 7.85
CA GLU A 342 9.65 -21.18 8.07
C GLU A 342 8.95 -21.72 6.81
N VAL A 343 9.57 -21.56 5.63
CA VAL A 343 9.01 -22.06 4.35
C VAL A 343 9.41 -23.52 4.05
N LEU A 344 10.14 -24.18 4.96
CA LEU A 344 10.51 -25.59 4.85
C LEU A 344 9.32 -26.57 4.80
N GLY A 345 8.13 -26.17 5.26
CA GLY A 345 6.91 -26.97 5.20
C GLY A 345 6.29 -27.15 3.81
N LEU A 346 6.76 -26.42 2.80
CA LEU A 346 6.23 -26.55 1.43
C LEU A 346 6.89 -27.67 0.60
N LYS A 347 8.02 -28.24 1.05
CA LYS A 347 8.54 -29.52 0.52
C LYS A 347 7.66 -30.71 0.93
N SER A 348 6.83 -30.58 1.96
CA SER A 348 6.18 -31.71 2.64
C SER A 348 4.64 -31.69 2.62
N ILE A 349 3.99 -31.07 1.63
CA ILE A 349 2.60 -31.43 1.34
C ILE A 349 2.64 -32.61 0.38
N PRO A 350 2.22 -33.82 0.78
CA PRO A 350 2.12 -34.94 -0.14
C PRO A 350 1.18 -34.54 -1.26
N THR A 351 1.63 -34.64 -2.50
CA THR A 351 0.73 -34.96 -3.61
C THR A 351 0.00 -36.24 -3.21
N GLN A 352 -1.24 -36.14 -2.72
CA GLN A 352 -2.09 -37.31 -2.78
C GLN A 352 -2.19 -37.67 -4.27
N PRO A 353 -1.78 -38.89 -4.68
CA PRO A 353 -2.10 -39.33 -6.02
C PRO A 353 -3.62 -39.30 -6.13
N VAL A 354 -4.13 -38.66 -7.17
CA VAL A 354 -5.50 -38.88 -7.62
C VAL A 354 -5.53 -40.35 -8.04
N ASP A 355 -6.11 -41.18 -7.19
CA ASP A 355 -6.33 -42.58 -7.48
C ASP A 355 -7.36 -42.64 -8.60
N HIS A 356 -6.88 -42.77 -9.84
CA HIS A 356 -7.71 -43.17 -10.96
C HIS A 356 -7.98 -44.67 -10.85
N THR A 357 -8.79 -45.04 -9.87
CA THR A 357 -9.41 -46.36 -9.83
C THR A 357 -10.92 -46.20 -9.97
N PHE A 358 -11.36 -46.58 -11.17
CA PHE A 358 -12.70 -46.90 -11.61
C PHE A 358 -13.62 -47.40 -10.48
N TYR A 359 -14.81 -46.81 -10.34
CA TYR A 359 -16.11 -47.42 -10.63
C TYR A 359 -17.20 -46.35 -10.76
#